data_AF-A0A165QPB7-F1
#
_entry.id   AF-A0A165QPB7-F1
#
_cell.length_a   1.000
_cell.length_b   1.000
_cell.length_c   1.000
_cell.angle_alpha   90.00
_cell.angle_beta   90.00
_cell.angle_gamma   90.00
#
_symmetry.space_group_name_H-M   'P 1'
#
loop_
_entity.id
_entity.type
_entity.pdbx_description
1 polymer ?
#
loop_
_entity_poly.entity_id
_entity_poly.type
_entity_poly.pdbx_seq_one_letter_code
_entity_poly.pdbx_strand_id
1 'polypeptide(L)'
;MLLSTDISMSPNVPEVIMTDVEVDNATVDELGPLLEQLAISNRPRVIFVPSPPVIITSSVSETGRPPHVDIRAWPHPGYRPPHVDDATLDAILSHTLKAWDIYKLDHIEERRTFIEHLRATTYTTCPTPSWVAEYPETHTLFRPLFEYFAVLGEYVPEMKELGRKYAGDLKTIASPSMYAMKREAVLEYHMKFFEERCKEMREGRFDGWTKIDTKLLWRMRQMHG
;
A
#
# COMPACT_ATOMS: atom_id res chain seq x y z
N MET A 1 20.63 -71.57 21.04
CA MET A 1 22.01 -71.15 21.34
C MET A 1 22.44 -70.14 20.28
N LEU A 2 22.75 -68.91 20.72
CA LEU A 2 23.63 -67.90 20.09
C LEU A 2 23.15 -67.29 18.74
N LEU A 3 23.20 -65.99 18.46
CA LEU A 3 23.57 -64.77 19.19
C LEU A 3 23.02 -63.59 18.36
N SER A 4 22.27 -62.68 18.98
CA SER A 4 21.98 -61.35 18.44
C SER A 4 23.25 -60.51 18.40
N THR A 5 23.44 -59.73 17.33
CA THR A 5 24.43 -58.65 17.29
C THR A 5 23.75 -57.39 16.77
N ASP A 6 23.36 -56.52 17.71
CA ASP A 6 22.99 -55.14 17.45
C ASP A 6 24.26 -54.32 17.22
N ILE A 7 24.38 -53.69 16.05
CA ILE A 7 25.43 -52.73 15.75
C ILE A 7 24.80 -51.33 15.87
N SER A 8 25.05 -50.71 17.01
CA SER A 8 24.76 -49.29 17.27
C SER A 8 25.87 -48.43 16.66
N MET A 9 25.52 -47.59 15.68
CA MET A 9 26.40 -46.54 15.16
C MET A 9 25.94 -45.19 15.68
N SER A 10 26.72 -44.62 16.61
CA SER A 10 26.62 -43.21 17.00
C SER A 10 27.13 -42.30 15.87
N PRO A 11 26.42 -41.23 15.51
CA PRO A 11 26.97 -40.20 14.63
C PRO A 11 27.94 -39.30 15.42
N ASN A 12 29.16 -39.23 14.91
CA ASN A 12 30.25 -38.37 15.38
C ASN A 12 29.97 -36.94 14.87
N VAL A 13 29.63 -36.01 15.78
CA VAL A 13 29.40 -34.59 15.43
C VAL A 13 30.67 -33.82 15.81
N PRO A 14 31.33 -33.12 14.87
CA PRO A 14 32.50 -32.31 15.18
C PRO A 14 32.09 -31.03 15.93
N GLU A 15 32.80 -30.81 17.04
CA GLU A 15 32.70 -29.64 17.91
C GLU A 15 33.33 -28.43 17.21
N VAL A 16 32.51 -27.43 16.86
CA VAL A 16 32.96 -26.17 16.25
C VAL A 16 33.34 -25.21 17.38
N ILE A 17 34.64 -24.96 17.50
CA ILE A 17 35.19 -23.95 18.40
C ILE A 17 34.91 -22.57 17.80
N MET A 18 34.00 -21.80 18.41
CA MET A 18 33.81 -20.38 18.11
C MET A 18 34.94 -19.59 18.77
N THR A 19 35.77 -18.95 17.96
CA THR A 19 36.71 -17.92 18.40
C THR A 19 35.99 -16.59 18.52
N ASP A 20 36.08 -15.97 19.70
CA ASP A 20 35.62 -14.60 19.94
C ASP A 20 36.42 -13.62 19.08
N VAL A 21 35.72 -12.92 18.18
CA VAL A 21 36.24 -11.77 17.44
C VAL A 21 35.82 -10.52 18.21
N GLU A 22 36.76 -9.90 18.93
CA GLU A 22 36.62 -8.53 19.41
C GLU A 22 36.50 -7.60 18.20
N VAL A 23 35.34 -6.97 18.05
CA VAL A 23 35.12 -5.87 17.11
C VAL A 23 35.20 -4.57 17.90
N ASP A 24 36.25 -3.81 17.62
CA ASP A 24 36.47 -2.47 18.17
C ASP A 24 35.29 -1.54 17.88
N ASN A 25 34.63 -1.09 18.95
CA ASN A 25 33.56 -0.08 18.91
C ASN A 25 34.14 1.34 18.81
N ALA A 26 34.81 1.65 17.70
CA ALA A 26 35.22 3.01 17.39
C ALA A 26 34.55 3.48 16.10
N THR A 27 34.01 4.70 16.13
CA THR A 27 33.52 5.54 15.01
C THR A 27 32.08 5.34 14.53
N VAL A 28 31.11 5.65 15.39
CA VAL A 28 29.71 5.94 14.96
C VAL A 28 29.35 7.44 15.10
N ASP A 29 30.16 8.25 15.79
CA ASP A 29 29.87 9.67 16.05
C ASP A 29 30.33 10.66 14.97
N GLU A 30 31.10 10.24 13.95
CA GLU A 30 31.61 11.18 12.93
C GLU A 30 30.81 11.26 11.62
N LEU A 31 29.78 10.42 11.42
CA LEU A 31 29.00 10.42 10.17
C LEU A 31 27.69 11.23 10.22
N GLY A 32 27.31 11.72 11.40
CA GLY A 32 26.10 12.56 11.57
C GLY A 32 26.10 13.87 10.76
N PRO A 33 27.18 14.67 10.76
CA PRO A 33 27.15 16.01 10.15
C PRO A 33 27.22 16.04 8.61
N LEU A 34 27.66 14.95 7.95
CA LEU A 34 27.84 14.92 6.49
C LEU A 34 26.55 14.60 5.72
N LEU A 35 25.58 13.94 6.36
CA LEU A 35 24.28 13.64 5.73
C LEU A 35 23.33 14.85 5.72
N GLU A 36 23.52 15.81 6.63
CA GLU A 36 22.67 17.01 6.70
C GLU A 36 23.04 18.07 5.64
N GLN A 37 24.29 18.09 5.18
CA GLN A 37 24.71 19.01 4.10
C GLN A 37 24.24 18.59 2.70
N LEU A 38 23.94 17.30 2.47
CA LEU A 38 23.40 16.82 1.19
C LEU A 38 21.88 17.04 1.02
N ALA A 39 21.16 17.32 2.12
CA ALA A 39 19.72 17.56 2.08
C ALA A 39 19.33 18.99 1.64
N ILE A 40 20.26 19.94 1.69
CA ILE A 40 19.98 21.36 1.40
C ILE A 40 20.19 21.71 -0.08
N SER A 41 20.91 20.89 -0.85
CA SER A 41 21.37 21.25 -2.20
C SER A 41 20.45 20.78 -3.36
N ASN A 42 19.54 19.83 -3.15
CA ASN A 42 18.71 19.27 -4.23
C ASN A 42 17.23 19.68 -4.18
N ARG A 43 16.95 20.99 -4.22
CA ARG A 43 15.60 21.46 -4.59
C ARG A 43 15.50 21.57 -6.11
N PRO A 44 14.73 20.71 -6.81
CA PRO A 44 14.48 20.90 -8.23
C PRO A 44 13.71 22.20 -8.44
N ARG A 45 14.23 23.07 -9.31
CA ARG A 45 13.49 24.22 -9.83
C ARG A 45 12.32 23.70 -10.65
N VAL A 46 11.11 23.89 -10.15
CA VAL A 46 9.86 23.65 -10.90
C VAL A 46 9.79 24.71 -12.01
N ILE A 47 10.13 24.32 -13.23
CA ILE A 47 9.85 25.11 -14.42
C ILE A 47 8.36 24.90 -14.73
N PHE A 48 7.58 25.95 -14.53
CA PHE A 48 6.15 25.96 -14.84
C PHE A 48 5.99 25.94 -16.37
N VAL A 49 5.68 24.77 -16.93
CA VAL A 49 5.27 24.66 -18.34
C VAL A 49 3.77 24.96 -18.36
N PRO A 50 3.29 25.95 -19.13
CA PRO A 50 1.86 26.25 -19.19
C PRO A 50 1.11 25.08 -19.87
N SER A 51 0.20 24.46 -19.12
CA SER A 51 -0.74 23.47 -19.62
C SER A 51 -1.66 24.06 -20.71
N PRO A 52 -2.17 23.23 -21.64
CA PRO A 52 -3.12 23.67 -22.66
C PRO A 52 -4.40 24.27 -22.05
N PRO A 53 -5.10 25.16 -22.78
CA PRO A 53 -6.20 25.94 -22.25
C PRO A 53 -7.36 25.04 -21.80
N VAL A 54 -7.63 25.08 -20.50
CA VAL A 54 -8.84 24.53 -19.90
C VAL A 54 -10.01 25.37 -20.39
N ILE A 55 -10.93 24.76 -21.14
CA ILE A 55 -12.22 25.39 -21.46
C ILE A 55 -13.06 25.32 -20.19
N ILE A 56 -12.96 26.37 -19.37
CA ILE A 56 -13.82 26.58 -18.21
C ILE A 56 -15.15 27.10 -18.76
N THR A 57 -16.18 26.26 -18.78
CA THR A 57 -17.56 26.74 -18.90
C THR A 57 -17.92 27.42 -17.58
N SER A 58 -17.73 28.74 -17.55
CA SER A 58 -18.07 29.57 -16.40
C SER A 58 -19.57 29.57 -16.15
N SER A 59 -20.05 28.72 -15.25
CA SER A 59 -21.26 28.99 -14.46
C SER A 59 -20.80 29.40 -13.06
N VAL A 60 -20.79 30.71 -12.81
CA VAL A 60 -20.52 31.30 -11.51
C VAL A 60 -21.53 30.74 -10.51
N SER A 61 -21.03 30.02 -9.49
CA SER A 61 -21.78 29.68 -8.29
C SER A 61 -20.90 30.00 -7.10
N GLU A 62 -21.28 31.10 -6.46
CA GLU A 62 -20.65 31.77 -5.33
C GLU A 62 -20.82 30.95 -4.05
N THR A 63 -20.07 29.87 -3.92
CA THR A 63 -19.82 29.20 -2.63
C THR A 63 -18.38 28.71 -2.68
N GLY A 64 -17.59 28.90 -1.61
CA GLY A 64 -16.16 28.55 -1.52
C GLY A 64 -15.84 27.06 -1.59
N ARG A 65 -16.57 26.29 -2.40
CA ARG A 65 -16.32 24.89 -2.71
C ARG A 65 -15.33 24.86 -3.89
N PRO A 66 -14.21 24.11 -3.80
CA PRO A 66 -13.36 23.89 -4.95
C PRO A 66 -14.22 23.33 -6.10
N PRO A 67 -13.91 23.69 -7.36
CA PRO A 67 -14.69 23.24 -8.50
C PRO A 67 -14.81 21.72 -8.47
N HIS A 68 -16.05 21.23 -8.49
CA HIS A 68 -16.33 19.81 -8.60
C HIS A 68 -15.94 19.37 -10.00
N VAL A 69 -14.74 18.80 -10.14
CA VAL A 69 -14.26 18.26 -11.42
C VAL A 69 -15.07 16.99 -11.70
N ASP A 70 -15.94 17.03 -12.72
CA ASP A 70 -16.60 15.84 -13.21
C ASP A 70 -15.62 15.02 -14.06
N ILE A 71 -14.92 14.09 -13.40
CA ILE A 71 -13.92 13.20 -14.01
C ILE A 71 -14.55 12.34 -15.13
N ARG A 72 -15.88 12.12 -15.12
CA ARG A 72 -16.58 11.31 -16.12
C ARG A 72 -16.78 12.01 -17.47
N ALA A 73 -16.66 13.34 -17.51
CA ALA A 73 -16.79 14.11 -18.75
C ALA A 73 -15.47 14.20 -19.55
N TRP A 74 -14.37 13.61 -19.04
CA TRP A 74 -13.07 13.72 -19.67
C TRP A 74 -12.98 12.78 -20.87
N PRO A 75 -12.58 13.27 -22.06
CA PRO A 75 -12.27 12.38 -23.17
C PRO A 75 -11.18 11.41 -22.70
N HIS A 76 -11.31 10.13 -23.03
CA HIS A 76 -10.39 9.09 -22.58
C HIS A 76 -9.22 8.88 -23.58
N PRO A 77 -8.09 9.62 -23.49
CA PRO A 77 -6.80 9.12 -23.98
C PRO A 77 -5.87 8.76 -22.80
N GLY A 78 -6.42 8.51 -21.61
CA GLY A 78 -5.66 8.22 -20.38
C GLY A 78 -5.21 6.76 -20.25
N TYR A 79 -4.20 6.53 -19.42
CA TYR A 79 -3.71 5.20 -19.03
C TYR A 79 -4.87 4.27 -18.64
N ARG A 80 -5.01 3.18 -19.39
CA ARG A 80 -5.95 2.10 -19.09
C ARG A 80 -5.14 0.83 -18.88
N PRO A 81 -5.11 0.26 -17.66
CA PRO A 81 -4.49 -1.03 -17.45
C PRO A 81 -5.22 -2.08 -18.29
N PRO A 82 -4.53 -2.89 -19.11
CA PRO A 82 -5.18 -3.76 -20.10
C PRO A 82 -6.02 -4.86 -19.45
N HIS A 83 -5.74 -5.21 -18.20
CA HIS A 83 -6.41 -6.27 -17.44
C HIS A 83 -7.57 -5.78 -16.58
N VAL A 84 -7.83 -4.47 -16.54
CA VAL A 84 -8.88 -3.86 -15.71
C VAL A 84 -10.14 -3.62 -16.55
N ASP A 85 -11.26 -4.18 -16.12
CA ASP A 85 -12.56 -3.99 -16.77
C ASP A 85 -13.12 -2.57 -16.60
N ASP A 86 -14.04 -2.17 -17.48
CA ASP A 86 -14.61 -0.82 -17.49
C ASP A 86 -15.35 -0.50 -16.19
N ALA A 87 -16.03 -1.48 -15.57
CA ALA A 87 -16.76 -1.27 -14.33
C ALA A 87 -15.85 -0.96 -13.14
N THR A 88 -14.69 -1.61 -13.08
CA THR A 88 -13.64 -1.38 -12.09
C THR A 88 -12.99 -0.02 -12.31
N LEU A 89 -12.72 0.33 -13.56
CA LEU A 89 -12.20 1.65 -13.91
C LEU A 89 -13.18 2.76 -13.51
N ASP A 90 -14.46 2.62 -13.87
CA ASP A 90 -15.53 3.55 -13.46
C ASP A 90 -15.60 3.67 -11.94
N ALA A 91 -15.49 2.55 -11.23
CA ALA A 91 -15.50 2.55 -9.77
C ALA A 91 -14.30 3.28 -9.16
N ILE A 92 -13.12 3.23 -9.78
CA ILE A 92 -11.95 4.02 -9.37
C ILE A 92 -12.24 5.50 -9.58
N LEU A 93 -12.67 5.88 -10.79
CA LEU A 93 -12.89 7.27 -11.19
C LEU A 93 -14.03 7.92 -10.41
N SER A 94 -15.04 7.16 -9.97
CA SER A 94 -16.07 7.65 -9.05
C SER A 94 -15.78 7.43 -7.58
N HIS A 95 -14.59 6.96 -7.22
CA HIS A 95 -14.17 6.67 -5.85
C HIS A 95 -15.17 5.80 -5.08
N THR A 96 -15.75 4.81 -5.78
CA THR A 96 -16.69 3.81 -5.25
C THR A 96 -16.10 2.41 -5.22
N LEU A 97 -14.87 2.22 -5.71
CA LEU A 97 -14.14 0.96 -5.57
C LEU A 97 -14.03 0.60 -4.08
N LYS A 98 -14.40 -0.63 -3.74
CA LYS A 98 -14.28 -1.14 -2.39
C LYS A 98 -12.82 -1.50 -2.12
N ALA A 99 -12.37 -1.30 -0.88
CA ALA A 99 -10.98 -1.59 -0.52
C ALA A 99 -10.62 -3.06 -0.80
N TRP A 100 -11.55 -3.99 -0.55
CA TRP A 100 -11.35 -5.41 -0.85
C TRP A 100 -11.35 -5.74 -2.34
N ASP A 101 -11.86 -4.87 -3.23
CA ASP A 101 -11.85 -5.11 -4.68
C ASP A 101 -10.56 -4.59 -5.33
N ILE A 102 -9.61 -4.06 -4.54
CA ILE A 102 -8.36 -3.51 -5.08
C ILE A 102 -7.50 -4.59 -5.76
N TYR A 103 -7.59 -5.87 -5.35
CA TYR A 103 -6.84 -6.96 -6.00
C TYR A 103 -7.14 -7.09 -7.50
N LYS A 104 -8.31 -6.63 -7.98
CA LYS A 104 -8.66 -6.65 -9.41
C LYS A 104 -7.65 -5.90 -10.27
N LEU A 105 -6.90 -4.99 -9.66
CA LEU A 105 -5.85 -4.19 -10.27
C LEU A 105 -4.49 -4.89 -10.29
N ASP A 106 -4.33 -6.07 -9.67
CA ASP A 106 -3.08 -6.83 -9.79
C ASP A 106 -2.91 -7.33 -11.23
N HIS A 107 -1.73 -7.10 -11.81
CA HIS A 107 -1.41 -7.54 -13.17
C HIS A 107 -1.16 -9.06 -13.25
N ILE A 108 -0.96 -9.72 -12.10
CA ILE A 108 -0.78 -11.18 -12.03
C ILE A 108 -2.16 -11.85 -12.04
N GLU A 109 -2.53 -12.45 -13.16
CA GLU A 109 -3.82 -13.13 -13.34
C GLU A 109 -4.03 -14.27 -12.35
N GLU A 110 -2.98 -15.04 -12.04
CA GLU A 110 -3.05 -16.15 -11.09
C GLU A 110 -3.42 -15.69 -9.68
N ARG A 111 -2.97 -14.49 -9.27
CA ARG A 111 -3.33 -13.92 -7.97
C ARG A 111 -4.78 -13.47 -7.94
N ARG A 112 -5.25 -12.82 -9.01
CA ARG A 112 -6.65 -12.38 -9.12
C ARG A 112 -7.61 -13.56 -9.10
N THR A 113 -7.35 -14.55 -9.93
CA THR A 113 -8.16 -15.78 -10.02
C THR A 113 -8.12 -16.58 -8.72
N PHE A 114 -6.98 -16.64 -8.03
CA PHE A 114 -6.88 -17.24 -6.70
C PHE A 114 -7.78 -16.52 -5.68
N ILE A 115 -7.73 -15.19 -5.62
CA ILE A 115 -8.57 -14.40 -4.70
C ILE A 115 -10.05 -14.54 -5.07
N GLU A 116 -10.40 -14.52 -6.35
CA GLU A 116 -11.79 -14.73 -6.81
C GLU A 116 -12.32 -16.10 -6.42
N HIS A 117 -11.51 -17.16 -6.61
CA HIS A 117 -11.84 -18.50 -6.18
C HIS A 117 -12.01 -18.56 -4.67
N LEU A 118 -11.05 -18.00 -3.91
CA LEU A 118 -11.10 -17.95 -2.45
C LEU A 118 -12.36 -17.24 -1.96
N ARG A 119 -12.78 -16.16 -2.61
CA ARG A 119 -14.03 -15.47 -2.29
C ARG A 119 -15.22 -16.36 -2.61
N ALA A 120 -15.30 -16.92 -3.81
CA ALA A 120 -16.41 -17.80 -4.20
C ALA A 120 -16.58 -18.98 -3.24
N THR A 121 -15.49 -19.54 -2.70
CA THR A 121 -15.53 -20.62 -1.73
C THR A 121 -15.80 -20.13 -0.30
N THR A 122 -15.15 -19.06 0.15
CA THR A 122 -15.21 -18.58 1.54
C THR A 122 -16.53 -17.91 1.88
N TYR A 123 -17.17 -17.22 0.93
CA TYR A 123 -18.50 -16.61 1.15
C TYR A 123 -19.57 -17.64 1.54
N THR A 124 -19.38 -18.92 1.21
CA THR A 124 -20.30 -19.99 1.60
C THR A 124 -20.15 -20.42 3.06
N THR A 125 -18.99 -20.18 3.69
CA THR A 125 -18.65 -20.67 5.04
C THR A 125 -18.45 -19.56 6.06
N CYS A 126 -18.01 -18.37 5.66
CA CYS A 126 -17.90 -17.19 6.50
C CYS A 126 -18.19 -15.93 5.68
N PRO A 127 -19.21 -15.13 6.03
CA PRO A 127 -19.61 -13.96 5.26
C PRO A 127 -18.60 -12.80 5.33
N THR A 128 -17.57 -12.90 6.18
CA THR A 128 -16.49 -11.92 6.25
C THR A 128 -15.28 -12.44 5.48
N PRO A 129 -14.89 -11.79 4.37
CA PRO A 129 -13.67 -12.16 3.66
C PRO A 129 -12.47 -12.04 4.61
N SER A 130 -11.70 -13.12 4.73
CA SER A 130 -10.43 -13.08 5.44
C SER A 130 -9.42 -12.37 4.53
N TRP A 131 -9.35 -11.04 4.61
CA TRP A 131 -8.35 -10.25 3.88
C TRP A 131 -6.92 -10.73 4.14
N VAL A 132 -6.70 -11.41 5.26
CA VAL A 132 -5.44 -12.08 5.62
C VAL A 132 -5.08 -13.20 4.65
N ALA A 133 -6.09 -13.94 4.17
CA ALA A 133 -5.92 -15.01 3.20
C ALA A 133 -5.82 -14.47 1.76
N GLU A 134 -6.49 -13.36 1.45
CA GLU A 134 -6.39 -12.68 0.15
C GLU A 134 -5.03 -12.00 -0.05
N TYR A 135 -4.46 -11.43 1.03
CA TYR A 135 -3.16 -10.75 1.02
C TYR A 135 -2.17 -11.46 1.95
N PRO A 136 -1.62 -12.63 1.53
CA PRO A 136 -0.71 -13.41 2.36
C PRO A 136 0.57 -12.65 2.69
N GLU A 137 1.00 -11.73 1.82
CA GLU A 137 2.15 -10.88 2.06
C GLU A 137 1.80 -9.41 1.82
N THR A 138 2.34 -8.51 2.63
CA THR A 138 2.06 -7.06 2.50
C THR A 138 2.38 -6.52 1.10
N HIS A 139 3.36 -7.11 0.42
CA HIS A 139 3.73 -6.72 -0.94
C HIS A 139 2.62 -7.00 -1.97
N THR A 140 1.75 -7.99 -1.72
CA THR A 140 0.60 -8.31 -2.58
C THR A 140 -0.45 -7.21 -2.57
N LEU A 141 -0.51 -6.42 -1.49
CA LEU A 141 -1.38 -5.24 -1.41
C LEU A 141 -0.78 -4.03 -2.18
N PHE A 142 0.53 -3.85 -2.12
CA PHE A 142 1.15 -2.63 -2.65
C PHE A 142 1.05 -2.49 -4.17
N ARG A 143 1.17 -3.58 -4.92
CA ARG A 143 1.05 -3.54 -6.39
C ARG A 143 -0.31 -3.02 -6.88
N PRO A 144 -1.45 -3.64 -6.51
CA PRO A 144 -2.76 -3.13 -6.91
C PRO A 144 -3.03 -1.73 -6.35
N LEU A 145 -2.47 -1.39 -5.19
CA LEU A 145 -2.56 -0.04 -4.64
C LEU A 145 -1.82 1.00 -5.50
N PHE A 146 -0.60 0.69 -5.97
CA PHE A 146 0.11 1.58 -6.90
C PHE A 146 -0.64 1.74 -8.20
N GLU A 147 -1.24 0.67 -8.72
CA GLU A 147 -2.06 0.70 -9.93
C GLU A 147 -3.27 1.62 -9.76
N TYR A 148 -3.96 1.52 -8.61
CA TYR A 148 -5.07 2.41 -8.24
C TYR A 148 -4.66 3.90 -8.31
N PHE A 149 -3.52 4.25 -7.72
CA PHE A 149 -3.01 5.62 -7.75
C PHE A 149 -2.45 6.03 -9.12
N ALA A 150 -1.97 5.09 -9.93
CA ALA A 150 -1.54 5.36 -11.29
C ALA A 150 -2.73 5.78 -12.16
N VAL A 151 -3.84 5.05 -12.08
CA VAL A 151 -5.11 5.39 -12.77
C VAL A 151 -5.60 6.77 -12.35
N LEU A 152 -5.70 7.04 -11.04
CA LEU A 152 -6.10 8.37 -10.56
C LEU A 152 -5.10 9.47 -10.97
N GLY A 153 -3.82 9.12 -11.01
CA GLY A 153 -2.70 9.97 -11.35
C GLY A 153 -2.70 10.52 -12.78
N GLU A 154 -3.45 9.91 -13.69
CA GLU A 154 -3.63 10.47 -15.04
C GLU A 154 -4.56 11.68 -15.06
N TYR A 155 -5.51 11.71 -14.13
CA TYR A 155 -6.50 12.78 -14.04
C TYR A 155 -6.10 13.83 -12.99
N VAL A 156 -5.43 13.38 -11.92
CA VAL A 156 -4.95 14.21 -10.81
C VAL A 156 -3.49 13.82 -10.53
N PRO A 157 -2.50 14.46 -11.17
CA PRO A 157 -1.08 14.06 -11.11
C PRO A 157 -0.52 13.87 -9.69
N GLU A 158 -1.00 14.64 -8.72
CA GLU A 158 -0.63 14.58 -7.31
C GLU A 158 -0.93 13.21 -6.69
N MET A 159 -1.91 12.46 -7.21
CA MET A 159 -2.30 11.16 -6.69
C MET A 159 -1.18 10.13 -6.76
N LYS A 160 -0.26 10.22 -7.74
CA LYS A 160 0.90 9.32 -7.83
C LYS A 160 1.83 9.50 -6.63
N GLU A 161 2.05 10.74 -6.22
CA GLU A 161 2.90 11.04 -5.05
C GLU A 161 2.19 10.67 -3.75
N LEU A 162 0.90 10.97 -3.62
CA LEU A 162 0.09 10.55 -2.48
C LEU A 162 0.09 9.02 -2.32
N GLY A 163 0.00 8.27 -3.43
CA GLY A 163 0.08 6.82 -3.40
C GLY A 163 1.43 6.30 -2.92
N ARG A 164 2.54 6.88 -3.38
CA ARG A 164 3.89 6.56 -2.87
C ARG A 164 4.01 6.82 -1.38
N LYS A 165 3.56 7.99 -0.94
CA LYS A 165 3.58 8.37 0.47
C LYS A 165 2.78 7.38 1.31
N TYR A 166 1.54 7.09 0.92
CA TYR A 166 0.67 6.18 1.66
C TYR A 166 1.24 4.75 1.72
N ALA A 167 1.85 4.25 0.65
CA ALA A 167 2.56 2.98 0.67
C ALA A 167 3.74 2.99 1.66
N GLY A 168 4.46 4.11 1.76
CA GLY A 168 5.49 4.33 2.78
C GLY A 168 4.93 4.34 4.20
N ASP A 169 3.79 5.01 4.41
CA ASP A 169 3.09 5.03 5.70
C ASP A 169 2.68 3.60 6.13
N LEU A 170 2.13 2.79 5.21
CA LEU A 170 1.79 1.39 5.47
C LEU A 170 3.01 0.53 5.82
N LYS A 171 4.15 0.73 5.14
CA LYS A 171 5.41 0.07 5.50
C LYS A 171 5.90 0.47 6.90
N THR A 172 5.73 1.75 7.24
CA THR A 172 6.11 2.29 8.56
C THR A 172 5.24 1.68 9.66
N ILE A 173 3.92 1.58 9.42
CA ILE A 173 2.95 0.94 10.31
C ILE A 173 3.26 -0.55 10.51
N ALA A 174 3.63 -1.26 9.44
CA ALA A 174 4.01 -2.66 9.50
C ALA A 174 5.42 -2.90 10.11
N SER A 175 6.24 -1.85 10.24
CA SER A 175 7.62 -1.98 10.70
C SER A 175 7.69 -2.39 12.18
N PRO A 176 8.48 -3.41 12.54
CA PRO A 176 8.76 -3.77 13.93
C PRO A 176 9.39 -2.65 14.75
N SER A 177 10.14 -1.74 14.11
CA SER A 177 10.86 -0.67 14.80
C SER A 177 10.00 0.54 15.17
N MET A 178 8.82 0.70 14.56
CA MET A 178 8.00 1.91 14.72
C MET A 178 6.70 1.61 15.47
N TYR A 179 5.87 0.72 14.92
CA TYR A 179 4.56 0.40 15.50
C TYR A 179 4.38 -1.08 15.83
N ALA A 180 5.17 -1.97 15.21
CA ALA A 180 5.14 -3.43 15.42
C ALA A 180 3.74 -4.03 15.28
N MET A 181 2.94 -3.53 14.34
CA MET A 181 1.58 -4.03 14.16
C MET A 181 1.58 -5.40 13.46
N LYS A 182 0.74 -6.32 13.96
CA LYS A 182 0.46 -7.59 13.30
C LYS A 182 -0.14 -7.31 11.91
N ARG A 183 0.18 -8.16 10.94
CA ARG A 183 -0.24 -8.02 9.53
C ARG A 183 -1.76 -7.84 9.40
N GLU A 184 -2.52 -8.60 10.15
CA GLU A 184 -3.99 -8.59 10.20
C GLU A 184 -4.52 -7.18 10.53
N ALA A 185 -3.86 -6.52 11.49
CA ALA A 185 -4.18 -5.17 11.92
C ALA A 185 -3.81 -4.11 10.86
N VAL A 186 -2.71 -4.32 10.12
CA VAL A 186 -2.30 -3.44 9.01
C VAL A 186 -3.27 -3.54 7.85
N LEU A 187 -3.71 -4.75 7.51
CA LEU A 187 -4.71 -4.97 6.46
C LEU A 187 -6.05 -4.36 6.86
N GLU A 188 -6.53 -4.59 8.08
CA GLU A 188 -7.78 -3.99 8.55
C GLU A 188 -7.70 -2.46 8.61
N TYR A 189 -6.56 -1.91 9.05
CA TYR A 189 -6.26 -0.48 8.97
C TYR A 189 -6.40 0.03 7.53
N HIS A 190 -5.75 -0.63 6.58
CA HIS A 190 -5.81 -0.25 5.17
C HIS A 190 -7.24 -0.24 4.65
N MET A 191 -8.02 -1.30 4.90
CA MET A 191 -9.40 -1.40 4.41
C MET A 191 -10.25 -0.22 4.91
N LYS A 192 -10.22 0.04 6.23
CA LYS A 192 -10.98 1.13 6.84
C LYS A 192 -10.49 2.52 6.40
N PHE A 193 -9.17 2.69 6.29
CA PHE A 193 -8.57 3.94 5.85
C PHE A 193 -8.95 4.24 4.40
N PHE A 194 -8.79 3.27 3.49
CA PHE A 194 -9.10 3.41 2.07
C PHE A 194 -10.56 3.77 1.84
N GLU A 195 -11.50 3.09 2.52
CA GLU A 195 -12.93 3.40 2.41
C GLU A 195 -13.25 4.84 2.83
N GLU A 196 -12.66 5.32 3.92
CA GLU A 196 -12.88 6.69 4.39
C GLU A 196 -12.31 7.72 3.41
N ARG A 197 -11.10 7.47 2.89
CA ARG A 197 -10.50 8.35 1.87
C ARG A 197 -11.31 8.37 0.57
N CYS A 198 -11.91 7.25 0.18
CA CYS A 198 -12.82 7.21 -0.97
C CYS A 198 -14.08 8.05 -0.74
N LYS A 199 -14.64 8.11 0.49
CA LYS A 199 -15.74 9.03 0.81
C LYS A 199 -15.29 10.48 0.68
N GLU A 200 -14.14 10.84 1.22
CA GLU A 200 -13.58 12.19 1.14
C GLU A 200 -13.33 12.63 -0.31
N MET A 201 -12.77 11.76 -1.15
CA MET A 201 -12.52 12.07 -2.55
C MET A 201 -13.82 12.30 -3.34
N ARG A 202 -14.91 11.57 -3.03
CA ARG A 202 -16.25 11.87 -3.61
C ARG A 202 -16.76 13.26 -3.26
N GLU A 203 -16.26 13.84 -2.17
CA GLU A 203 -16.57 15.21 -1.76
C GLU A 203 -15.54 16.23 -2.27
N GLY A 204 -14.57 15.80 -3.08
CA GLY A 204 -13.49 16.63 -3.63
C GLY A 204 -12.34 16.90 -2.66
N ARG A 205 -12.23 16.14 -1.56
CA ARG A 205 -11.14 16.27 -0.58
C ARG A 205 -10.10 15.16 -0.77
N PHE A 206 -8.86 15.55 -1.03
CA PHE A 206 -7.75 14.63 -1.29
C PHE A 206 -6.66 14.67 -0.20
N ASP A 207 -6.72 15.64 0.71
CA ASP A 207 -5.69 15.87 1.73
C ASP A 207 -5.62 14.75 2.77
N GLY A 208 -6.69 13.98 2.95
CA GLY A 208 -6.73 12.85 3.88
C GLY A 208 -5.66 11.79 3.62
N TRP A 209 -5.20 11.62 2.36
CA TRP A 209 -4.14 10.67 2.01
C TRP A 209 -2.75 11.06 2.56
N THR A 210 -2.56 12.33 2.94
CA THR A 210 -1.26 12.83 3.44
C THR A 210 -0.99 12.46 4.89
N LYS A 211 -1.98 11.95 5.63
CA LYS A 211 -1.92 11.78 7.08
C LYS A 211 -2.22 10.34 7.48
N ILE A 212 -1.43 9.83 8.42
CA ILE A 212 -1.77 8.61 9.14
C ILE A 212 -2.93 8.93 10.08
N ASP A 213 -4.04 8.19 9.95
CA ASP A 213 -5.12 8.24 10.92
C ASP A 213 -4.69 7.54 12.22
N THR A 214 -4.13 8.32 13.15
CA THR A 214 -3.61 7.82 14.42
C THR A 214 -4.68 7.22 15.32
N LYS A 215 -5.93 7.73 15.22
CA LYS A 215 -7.07 7.22 15.98
C LYS A 215 -7.48 5.83 15.47
N LEU A 216 -7.56 5.66 14.15
CA LEU A 216 -7.80 4.37 13.53
C LEU A 216 -6.66 3.40 13.84
N LEU A 217 -5.41 3.85 13.73
CA LEU A 217 -4.23 3.05 14.02
C LEU A 217 -4.23 2.52 15.44
N TRP A 218 -4.49 3.38 16.42
CA TRP A 218 -4.57 2.99 17.83
C TRP A 218 -5.67 1.95 18.07
N ARG A 219 -6.86 2.12 17.47
CA ARG A 219 -7.94 1.13 17.57
C ARG A 219 -7.54 -0.23 16.98
N MET A 220 -6.92 -0.24 15.80
CA MET A 220 -6.46 -1.50 15.18
C MET A 220 -5.42 -2.19 16.05
N ARG A 221 -4.52 -1.44 16.67
CA ARG A 221 -3.54 -1.99 17.62
C ARG A 221 -4.20 -2.62 18.85
N GLN A 222 -5.27 -2.02 19.41
CA GLN A 222 -5.95 -2.59 20.58
C GLN A 222 -6.74 -3.86 20.27
N MET A 223 -7.31 -3.99 19.07
CA MET A 223 -8.09 -5.18 18.70
C MET A 223 -7.22 -6.39 18.37
N HIS A 224 -5.96 -6.16 17.97
CA HIS A 224 -5.05 -7.21 17.50
C HIS A 224 -3.79 -7.36 18.35
N GLY A 225 -3.60 -6.53 19.39
CA GLY A 225 -2.47 -6.62 20.33
C GLY A 225 -2.60 -7.84 21.21
#